data_AF-A0A7X9B0S6-F1
#
_entry.id   AF-A0A7X9B0S6-F1
#
_cell.length_a   1.000
_cell.length_b   1.000
_cell.length_c   1.000
_cell.angle_alpha   90.00
_cell.angle_beta   90.00
_cell.angle_gamma   90.00
#
_symmetry.space_group_name_H-M   'P 1'
#
loop_
_entity.id
_entity.type
_entity.pdbx_description
1 polymer ?
#
loop_
_entity_poly.entity_id
_entity_poly.type
_entity_poly.pdbx_seq_one_letter_code
_entity_poly.pdbx_strand_id
1 'polypeptide(L)'
;YADAEPEHTEQFDISDTRTLDEIVFWLIGMGYIPSFCTACYHEGRTGDRFMALSKAGQIQNCCQPNALMTLKEYLIDYASPQTRALGEEMIRNEINKVPNEKIRAIAMRNLADIENGKRDFRF
;
A
#
# COMPACT_ATOMS: atom_id res chain seq x y z
N TYR A 1 22.25 7.26 45.35
CA TYR A 1 21.77 7.64 44.01
C TYR A 1 21.11 6.40 43.45
N ALA A 2 19.80 6.27 43.67
CA ALA A 2 19.06 5.11 43.18
C ALA A 2 18.72 5.39 41.71
N ASP A 3 19.14 4.47 40.83
CA ASP A 3 18.79 4.44 39.42
C ASP A 3 17.27 4.54 39.28
N ALA A 4 16.79 5.70 38.81
CA ALA A 4 15.41 5.86 38.41
C ALA A 4 15.24 5.13 37.07
N GLU A 5 14.34 4.16 37.02
CA GLU A 5 13.93 3.55 35.74
C GLU A 5 13.44 4.65 34.79
N PRO A 6 13.67 4.51 33.46
CA PRO A 6 13.26 5.52 32.50
C PRO A 6 11.75 5.76 32.61
N GLU A 7 11.36 7.01 32.88
CA GLU A 7 9.95 7.41 32.83
C GLU A 7 9.41 7.15 31.42
N HIS A 8 8.41 6.29 31.30
CA HIS A 8 7.63 6.12 30.08
C HIS A 8 6.81 7.39 29.81
N THR A 9 7.42 8.38 29.14
CA THR A 9 6.80 9.67 28.79
C THR A 9 6.02 9.65 27.47
N GLU A 10 5.53 8.49 27.05
CA GLU A 10 4.79 8.34 25.79
C GLU A 10 3.41 9.00 25.89
N GLN A 11 2.86 9.48 24.76
CA GLN A 11 1.56 10.18 24.76
C GLN A 11 0.41 9.25 25.18
N PHE A 12 0.53 7.95 24.93
CA PHE A 12 -0.44 6.90 25.26
C PHE A 12 0.24 5.54 25.26
N ASP A 13 -0.37 4.57 25.93
CA ASP A 13 0.02 3.16 25.84
C ASP A 13 -0.48 2.55 24.52
N ILE A 14 0.38 1.80 23.84
CA ILE A 14 0.04 1.11 22.58
C ILE A 14 -0.68 -0.21 22.89
N SER A 15 -1.93 -0.34 22.44
CA SER A 15 -2.72 -1.56 22.65
C SER A 15 -2.49 -2.66 21.60
N ASP A 16 -2.05 -2.28 20.39
CA ASP A 16 -1.74 -3.22 19.31
C ASP A 16 -0.25 -3.15 19.01
N THR A 17 0.48 -4.16 19.50
CA THR A 17 1.93 -4.25 19.38
C THR A 17 2.37 -5.14 18.22
N ARG A 18 1.44 -5.53 17.33
CA ARG A 18 1.78 -6.31 16.14
C ARG A 18 2.75 -5.52 15.27
N THR A 19 3.72 -6.23 14.72
CA THR A 19 4.64 -5.69 13.72
C THR A 19 3.89 -5.33 12.44
N LEU A 20 4.51 -4.49 11.61
CA LEU A 20 3.94 -4.13 10.32
C LEU A 20 3.68 -5.36 9.44
N ASP A 21 4.58 -6.34 9.43
CA ASP A 21 4.41 -7.58 8.64
C ASP A 21 3.23 -8.42 9.15
N GLU A 22 3.04 -8.52 10.46
CA GLU A 22 1.87 -9.21 11.05
C GLU A 22 0.54 -8.53 10.67
N ILE A 23 0.51 -7.19 10.67
CA ILE A 23 -0.67 -6.42 10.24
C ILE A 23 -0.94 -6.64 8.75
N VAL A 24 0.10 -6.54 7.90
CA VAL A 24 -0.04 -6.71 6.45
C VAL A 24 -0.48 -8.15 6.13
N PHE A 25 0.15 -9.15 6.73
CA PHE A 25 -0.24 -10.56 6.59
C PHE A 25 -1.72 -10.79 6.95
N TRP A 26 -2.13 -10.26 8.12
CA TRP A 26 -3.50 -10.39 8.61
C TRP A 26 -4.51 -9.73 7.68
N LEU A 27 -4.24 -8.49 7.22
CA LEU A 27 -5.13 -7.76 6.30
C LEU A 27 -5.28 -8.48 4.95
N ILE A 28 -4.17 -8.97 4.38
CA ILE A 28 -4.20 -9.72 3.13
C ILE A 28 -4.98 -11.03 3.32
N GLY A 29 -4.80 -11.72 4.44
CA GLY A 29 -5.55 -12.94 4.78
C GLY A 29 -7.06 -12.72 4.90
N MET A 30 -7.49 -11.50 5.21
CA MET A 30 -8.91 -11.10 5.22
C MET A 30 -9.42 -10.60 3.86
N GLY A 31 -8.57 -10.51 2.84
CA GLY A 31 -8.94 -10.02 1.51
C GLY A 31 -8.87 -8.49 1.33
N TYR A 32 -8.27 -7.76 2.28
CA TYR A 32 -8.01 -6.32 2.13
C TYR A 32 -6.65 -6.09 1.47
N ILE A 33 -6.52 -5.00 0.71
CA ILE A 33 -5.27 -4.60 0.03
C ILE A 33 -4.59 -3.50 0.87
N PRO A 34 -3.51 -3.79 1.62
CA PRO A 34 -2.72 -2.75 2.26
C PRO A 34 -2.06 -1.84 1.20
N SER A 35 -1.98 -0.55 1.49
CA SER A 35 -1.39 0.43 0.55
C SER A 35 -0.53 1.45 1.27
N PHE A 36 0.58 1.79 0.64
CA PHE A 36 1.50 2.84 1.07
C PHE A 36 1.52 4.02 0.07
N CYS A 37 0.41 4.22 -0.65
CA CYS A 37 0.28 5.21 -1.70
C CYS A 37 0.31 6.65 -1.17
N THR A 38 1.18 7.46 -1.77
CA THR A 38 1.26 8.92 -1.55
C THR A 38 0.94 9.71 -2.82
N ALA A 39 0.49 9.05 -3.89
CA ALA A 39 0.35 9.65 -5.22
C ALA A 39 -0.60 10.87 -5.27
N CYS A 40 -1.62 10.94 -4.40
CA CYS A 40 -2.49 12.13 -4.36
C CYS A 40 -1.72 13.40 -3.98
N TYR A 41 -0.75 13.29 -3.08
CA TYR A 41 0.11 14.39 -2.69
C TYR A 41 1.00 14.83 -3.87
N HIS A 42 1.71 13.89 -4.51
CA HIS A 42 2.62 14.17 -5.62
C HIS A 42 1.92 14.73 -6.86
N GLU A 43 0.71 14.26 -7.16
CA GLU A 43 -0.07 14.72 -8.31
C GLU A 43 -0.90 15.99 -8.02
N GLY A 44 -0.72 16.61 -6.84
CA GLY A 44 -1.45 17.82 -6.45
C GLY A 44 -2.97 17.62 -6.33
N ARG A 45 -3.41 16.39 -6.03
CA ARG A 45 -4.81 16.02 -5.80
C ARG A 45 -5.13 16.26 -4.32
N THR A 46 -5.29 17.52 -3.95
CA THR A 46 -5.66 17.96 -2.60
C THR A 46 -6.93 18.80 -2.64
N GLY A 47 -7.66 18.88 -1.51
CA GLY A 47 -8.89 19.67 -1.37
C GLY A 47 -9.92 19.35 -2.46
N ASP A 48 -10.41 20.39 -3.15
CA ASP A 48 -11.45 20.26 -4.17
C ASP A 48 -11.05 19.40 -5.37
N ARG A 49 -9.76 19.34 -5.71
CA ARG A 49 -9.27 18.51 -6.82
C ARG A 49 -9.39 17.02 -6.51
N PHE A 50 -9.08 16.63 -5.26
CA PHE A 50 -9.32 15.27 -4.78
C PHE A 50 -10.82 14.95 -4.77
N MET A 51 -11.63 15.86 -4.23
CA MET A 51 -13.08 15.66 -4.13
C MET A 51 -13.75 15.52 -5.50
N ALA A 52 -13.31 16.30 -6.50
CA ALA A 52 -13.81 16.18 -7.87
C ALA A 52 -13.52 14.78 -8.46
N LEU A 53 -12.29 14.27 -8.29
CA LEU A 53 -11.90 12.95 -8.75
C LEU A 53 -12.69 11.83 -8.06
N SER A 54 -12.86 11.93 -6.74
CA SER A 54 -13.61 10.98 -5.91
C SER A 54 -15.09 10.94 -6.30
N LYS A 55 -15.74 12.11 -6.35
CA LYS A 55 -17.18 12.22 -6.69
C LYS A 55 -17.49 11.83 -8.13
N ALA A 56 -16.52 11.95 -9.05
CA ALA A 56 -16.65 11.47 -10.43
C ALA A 56 -16.49 9.94 -10.57
N GLY A 57 -16.21 9.21 -9.49
CA GLY A 57 -16.00 7.76 -9.52
C GLY A 57 -14.71 7.33 -10.23
N GLN A 58 -13.80 8.28 -10.49
CA GLN A 58 -12.53 8.02 -11.19
C GLN A 58 -11.42 7.58 -10.24
N ILE A 59 -11.62 7.71 -8.93
CA ILE A 59 -10.62 7.38 -7.91
C ILE A 59 -10.15 5.92 -7.97
N GLN A 60 -11.02 4.99 -8.36
CA GLN A 60 -10.66 3.58 -8.53
C GLN A 60 -9.60 3.35 -9.64
N ASN A 61 -9.56 4.22 -10.65
CA ASN A 61 -8.60 4.13 -11.76
C ASN A 61 -7.19 4.62 -11.35
N CYS A 62 -7.02 5.21 -10.17
CA CYS A 62 -5.71 5.57 -9.65
C CYS A 62 -5.39 4.87 -8.32
N CYS A 63 -6.32 4.82 -7.38
CA CYS A 63 -6.07 4.28 -6.05
C CYS A 63 -5.83 2.77 -6.05
N GLN A 64 -6.64 2.00 -6.78
CA GLN A 64 -6.45 0.54 -6.85
C GLN A 64 -5.11 0.15 -7.48
N PRO A 65 -4.73 0.64 -8.68
CA PRO A 65 -3.43 0.29 -9.25
C PRO A 65 -2.26 0.83 -8.41
N ASN A 66 -2.36 2.02 -7.81
CA ASN A 66 -1.33 2.52 -6.89
C ASN A 66 -1.22 1.66 -5.62
N ALA A 67 -2.33 1.14 -5.10
CA ALA A 67 -2.32 0.22 -3.97
C ALA A 67 -1.56 -1.07 -4.30
N LEU A 68 -1.80 -1.65 -5.48
CA LEU A 68 -1.08 -2.85 -5.92
C LEU A 68 0.42 -2.60 -6.11
N MET A 69 0.80 -1.46 -6.70
CA MET A 69 2.21 -1.12 -6.92
C MET A 69 2.95 -0.89 -5.60
N THR A 70 2.38 -0.09 -4.69
CA THR A 70 3.03 0.19 -3.39
C THR A 70 3.03 -1.02 -2.47
N LEU A 71 2.02 -1.89 -2.55
CA LEU A 71 2.07 -3.19 -1.90
C LEU A 71 3.22 -4.03 -2.47
N LYS A 72 3.38 -4.08 -3.81
CA LYS A 72 4.47 -4.85 -4.44
C LYS A 72 5.86 -4.38 -3.99
N GLU A 73 6.07 -3.07 -3.85
CA GLU A 73 7.31 -2.51 -3.29
C GLU A 73 7.53 -3.00 -1.86
N TYR A 74 6.53 -2.92 -0.99
CA TYR A 74 6.61 -3.43 0.37
C TYR A 74 6.96 -4.92 0.43
N LEU A 75 6.34 -5.73 -0.42
CA LEU A 75 6.55 -7.18 -0.45
C LEU A 75 7.97 -7.56 -0.87
N ILE A 76 8.63 -6.74 -1.70
CA ILE A 76 10.01 -6.99 -2.13
C ILE A 76 11.01 -6.47 -1.10
N ASP A 77 10.75 -5.30 -0.53
CA ASP A 77 11.74 -4.58 0.26
C ASP A 77 11.74 -4.96 1.75
N TYR A 78 10.59 -5.40 2.29
CA TYR A 78 10.41 -5.52 3.74
C TYR A 78 9.68 -6.77 4.22
N ALA A 79 8.83 -7.39 3.39
CA ALA A 79 7.94 -8.45 3.86
C ALA A 79 8.65 -9.77 4.16
N SER A 80 8.09 -10.54 5.10
CA SER A 80 8.48 -11.93 5.31
C SER A 80 8.11 -12.79 4.09
N PRO A 81 8.78 -13.95 3.88
CA PRO A 81 8.48 -14.84 2.75
C PRO A 81 7.00 -15.26 2.68
N GLN A 82 6.35 -15.45 3.83
CA GLN A 82 4.95 -15.85 3.95
C GLN A 82 4.02 -14.71 3.50
N THR A 83 4.26 -13.49 4.01
CA THR A 83 3.52 -12.29 3.62
C THR A 83 3.72 -11.98 2.15
N ARG A 84 4.94 -12.11 1.64
CA ARG A 84 5.26 -11.97 0.22
C ARG A 84 4.44 -12.92 -0.65
N ALA A 85 4.44 -14.21 -0.33
CA ALA A 85 3.71 -15.21 -1.12
C ALA A 85 2.20 -14.90 -1.20
N LEU A 86 1.60 -14.56 -0.06
CA LEU A 86 0.17 -14.24 0.03
C LEU A 86 -0.16 -12.93 -0.71
N GLY A 87 0.67 -11.90 -0.54
CA GLY A 87 0.51 -10.62 -1.21
C GLY A 87 0.68 -10.70 -2.73
N GLU A 88 1.61 -11.53 -3.22
CA GLU A 88 1.76 -11.77 -4.66
C GLU A 88 0.53 -12.46 -5.27
N GLU A 89 -0.11 -13.37 -4.53
CA GLU A 89 -1.39 -13.96 -4.94
C GLU A 89 -2.51 -12.93 -5.00
N MET A 90 -2.63 -12.09 -3.96
CA MET A 90 -3.58 -10.99 -3.94
C MET A 90 -3.39 -10.05 -5.13
N ILE A 91 -2.15 -9.64 -5.43
CA ILE A 91 -1.87 -8.75 -6.57
C ILE A 91 -2.30 -9.39 -7.90
N ARG A 92 -2.00 -10.68 -8.12
CA ARG A 92 -2.41 -11.40 -9.33
C ARG A 92 -3.93 -11.43 -9.51
N ASN A 93 -4.68 -11.56 -8.41
CA ASN A 93 -6.14 -11.60 -8.45
C ASN A 93 -6.75 -10.20 -8.63
N GLU A 94 -6.23 -9.21 -7.91
CA GLU A 94 -6.78 -7.86 -7.86
C GLU A 94 -6.45 -7.01 -9.09
N ILE A 95 -5.33 -7.25 -9.77
CA ILE A 95 -4.97 -6.50 -10.99
C ILE A 95 -6.02 -6.65 -12.09
N ASN A 96 -6.68 -7.81 -12.16
CA ASN A 96 -7.74 -8.09 -13.14
C ASN A 96 -9.03 -7.30 -12.86
N LYS A 97 -9.20 -6.79 -11.63
CA LYS A 97 -10.36 -6.00 -11.22
C LYS A 97 -10.20 -4.50 -11.53
N VAL A 98 -9.03 -4.05 -11.97
CA VAL A 98 -8.84 -2.67 -12.47
C VAL A 98 -9.68 -2.50 -13.76
N PRO A 99 -10.70 -1.61 -13.76
CA PRO A 99 -11.70 -1.61 -14.82
C PRO A 99 -11.19 -1.00 -16.13
N ASN A 100 -10.32 0.02 -16.05
CA ASN A 100 -9.75 0.65 -17.22
C ASN A 100 -8.57 -0.18 -17.75
N GLU A 101 -8.72 -0.77 -18.93
CA GLU A 101 -7.72 -1.67 -19.53
C GLU A 101 -6.37 -0.99 -19.79
N LYS A 102 -6.36 0.29 -20.16
CA LYS A 102 -5.12 1.05 -20.39
C LYS A 102 -4.37 1.23 -19.08
N ILE A 103 -5.08 1.59 -18.01
CA ILE A 103 -4.50 1.72 -16.67
C ILE A 103 -4.01 0.37 -16.16
N ARG A 104 -4.79 -0.70 -16.36
CA ARG A 104 -4.40 -2.07 -16.00
C ARG A 104 -3.10 -2.48 -16.69
N ALA A 105 -2.97 -2.23 -18.00
CA ALA A 105 -1.75 -2.54 -18.75
C ALA A 105 -0.53 -1.75 -18.23
N ILE A 106 -0.70 -0.46 -17.92
CA ILE A 106 0.38 0.35 -17.33
C ILE A 106 0.78 -0.20 -15.95
N ALA A 107 -0.20 -0.55 -15.11
CA ALA A 107 0.04 -1.09 -13.78
C ALA A 107 0.76 -2.43 -13.83
N MET A 108 0.38 -3.33 -14.76
CA MET A 108 1.08 -4.60 -14.98
C MET A 108 2.55 -4.41 -15.38
N ARG A 109 2.82 -3.46 -16.29
CA ARG A 109 4.20 -3.12 -16.66
C ARG A 109 4.99 -2.58 -15.47
N ASN A 110 4.39 -1.65 -14.71
CA ASN A 110 5.04 -1.07 -13.55
C ASN A 110 5.30 -2.11 -12.45
N LEU A 111 4.38 -3.05 -12.21
CA LEU A 111 4.58 -4.18 -11.29
C LEU A 111 5.78 -5.04 -11.70
N ALA A 112 5.97 -5.30 -12.99
CA ALA A 112 7.14 -6.01 -13.50
C ALA A 112 8.43 -5.19 -13.34
N ASP A 113 8.37 -3.88 -13.58
CA ASP A 113 9.50 -2.97 -13.38
C ASP A 113 9.91 -2.87 -11.90
N ILE A 114 8.96 -2.96 -10.97
CA ILE A 114 9.23 -2.99 -9.52
C ILE A 114 10.01 -4.24 -9.12
N GLU A 115 9.68 -5.40 -9.69
CA GLU A 115 10.47 -6.64 -9.50
C GLU A 115 11.93 -6.46 -9.95
N ASN A 116 12.15 -5.61 -10.96
CA ASN A 116 13.48 -5.28 -11.47
C ASN A 116 14.16 -4.10 -10.75
N GLY A 117 13.65 -3.68 -9.59
CA GLY A 117 14.29 -2.69 -8.73
C GLY A 117 13.87 -1.24 -8.95
N LYS A 118 12.93 -0.95 -9.87
CA LYS A 118 12.37 0.41 -9.99
C LYS A 118 11.35 0.68 -8.88
N ARG A 119 11.18 1.94 -8.49
CA ARG A 119 10.31 2.35 -7.38
C ARG A 119 9.56 3.65 -7.71
N ASP A 120 8.55 3.97 -6.90
CA ASP A 120 7.75 5.21 -6.92
C ASP A 120 6.97 5.42 -8.23
N PHE A 121 6.33 4.36 -8.72
CA PHE A 121 5.35 4.49 -9.80
C PHE A 121 4.01 5.02 -9.28
N ARG A 122 3.35 5.87 -10.08
CA ARG A 122 2.07 6.49 -9.71
C ARG A 122 1.17 6.77 -10.90
N PHE A 123 -0.12 6.79 -10.60
CA PHE A 123 -1.25 7.28 -11.42
C PHE A 123 -1.93 8.46 -10.75
#